data_AF-A0A254R997-F1
#
_entry.id   AF-A0A254R997-F1
#
_cell.length_a   1.000
_cell.length_b   1.000
_cell.length_c   1.000
_cell.angle_alpha   90.00
_cell.angle_beta   90.00
_cell.angle_gamma   90.00
#
_symmetry.space_group_name_H-M   'P 1'
#
loop_
_entity.id
_entity.type
_entity.pdbx_description
1 polymer ?
#
loop_
_entity_poly.entity_id
_entity_poly.type
_entity_poly.pdbx_seq_one_letter_code
_entity_poly.pdbx_strand_id
1 'polypeptide(L)'
;MSGRIAVRHADDTDRQLIDAAIAAGKVTICPPAMPVLRSICSSSQPAEGAAREKRVGPEPRTRRRLGIAGALEWAFGVERAQLRFDEDSDGFGGRIGIEYVLMQRGRLRAKIDGGGRSPIDVDADLIADAVQWALPRSAALRVQDMARSMSMPWSSPVVPKVEPADWVCGRGGWRGRTADARRLGSEGWMPAERVNRLGRHIREAVKYTPITWAVTPQQVARRRRDHLDWWGDLLTVRTALRSVELRWTEITDAMPPMQPWQDPA
;
A
#
# COMPACT_ATOMS: atom_id res chain seq x y z
N MET A 1 27.43 7.47 -10.65
CA MET A 1 27.05 8.35 -11.78
C MET A 1 25.63 8.85 -11.52
N SER A 2 25.50 10.03 -10.91
CA SER A 2 24.20 10.60 -10.51
C SER A 2 23.74 11.59 -11.58
N GLY A 3 22.69 11.24 -12.32
CA GLY A 3 22.07 12.11 -13.32
C GLY A 3 21.32 13.25 -12.65
N ARG A 4 21.79 14.49 -12.84
CA ARG A 4 21.03 15.70 -12.52
C ARG A 4 20.01 15.94 -13.64
N ILE A 5 18.73 15.92 -13.29
CA ILE A 5 17.66 16.46 -14.15
C ILE A 5 17.79 17.98 -14.09
N ALA A 6 18.27 18.60 -15.18
CA ALA A 6 18.28 20.05 -15.32
C ALA A 6 16.85 20.52 -15.61
N VAL A 7 16.26 21.28 -14.70
CA VAL A 7 15.03 22.04 -14.97
C VAL A 7 15.43 23.14 -15.96
N ARG A 8 15.03 22.99 -17.23
CA ARG A 8 15.22 24.04 -18.24
C ARG A 8 14.32 25.22 -17.85
N HIS A 9 14.91 26.40 -17.73
CA HIS A 9 14.15 27.64 -17.74
C HIS A 9 13.49 27.75 -19.12
N ALA A 10 12.22 28.14 -19.16
CA ALA A 10 11.51 28.35 -20.42
C ALA A 10 12.27 29.38 -21.27
N ASP A 11 12.72 28.96 -22.45
CA ASP A 11 13.44 29.81 -23.39
C ASP A 11 12.47 30.85 -23.97
N ASP A 12 12.96 31.96 -24.53
CA ASP A 12 12.10 33.01 -25.08
C ASP A 12 11.18 32.51 -26.22
N THR A 13 11.57 31.40 -26.86
CA THR A 13 10.75 30.67 -27.83
C THR A 13 9.52 30.01 -27.19
N ASP A 14 9.65 29.47 -25.97
CA ASP A 14 8.52 28.87 -25.24
C ASP A 14 7.52 29.95 -24.80
N ARG A 15 8.02 31.14 -24.44
CA ARG A 15 7.17 32.30 -24.12
C ARG A 15 6.34 32.74 -25.32
N GLN A 16 6.96 32.82 -26.50
CA GLN A 16 6.26 33.17 -27.74
C GLN A 16 5.18 32.15 -28.11
N LEU A 17 5.42 30.85 -27.87
CA LEU A 17 4.43 29.80 -28.11
C LEU A 17 3.24 29.88 -27.13
N ILE A 18 3.50 30.22 -25.87
CA ILE A 18 2.47 30.43 -24.86
C ILE A 18 1.61 31.65 -25.23
N ASP A 19 2.24 32.76 -25.62
CA ASP A 19 1.54 33.99 -26.02
C ASP A 19 0.70 33.79 -27.29
N ALA A 20 1.21 33.04 -28.27
CA ALA A 20 0.46 32.66 -29.46
C ALA A 20 -0.74 31.76 -29.12
N ALA A 21 -0.60 30.86 -28.14
CA ALA A 21 -1.69 29.99 -27.69
C ALA A 21 -2.78 30.75 -26.91
N ILE A 22 -2.40 31.78 -26.15
CA ILE A 22 -3.32 32.71 -25.47
C ILE A 22 -4.07 33.55 -26.51
N ALA A 23 -3.37 34.11 -27.51
CA ALA A 23 -3.97 34.90 -28.58
C ALA A 23 -4.94 34.09 -29.45
N ALA A 24 -4.67 32.79 -29.64
CA ALA A 24 -5.55 31.85 -30.34
C ALA A 24 -6.75 31.36 -29.49
N GLY A 25 -6.88 31.81 -28.24
CA GLY A 25 -7.97 31.42 -27.34
C GLY A 25 -7.93 29.95 -26.89
N LYS A 26 -6.79 29.26 -27.07
CA LYS A 26 -6.63 27.85 -26.68
C LYS A 26 -6.33 27.67 -25.20
N VAL A 27 -5.92 28.74 -24.52
CA VAL A 27 -5.59 28.77 -23.10
C VAL A 27 -6.17 30.02 -22.48
N THR A 28 -6.93 29.87 -21.39
CA THR A 28 -7.49 31.00 -20.63
C THR A 28 -6.65 31.22 -19.37
N ILE A 29 -6.16 32.45 -19.18
CA ILE A 29 -5.46 32.82 -17.94
C ILE A 29 -6.52 33.00 -16.85
N CYS A 30 -6.43 32.23 -15.75
CA CYS A 30 -7.24 32.51 -14.57
C CYS A 30 -6.82 33.87 -13.99
N PRO A 31 -7.75 34.82 -13.79
CA PRO A 31 -7.40 36.07 -13.12
C PRO A 31 -6.97 35.77 -11.68
N PRO A 32 -6.01 36.55 -11.12
CA PRO A 32 -5.62 36.40 -9.73
C PRO A 32 -6.84 36.69 -8.84
N ALA A 33 -7.10 35.80 -7.87
CA ALA A 33 -8.17 36.00 -6.91
C ALA A 33 -7.94 37.33 -6.16
N MET A 34 -8.90 38.26 -6.28
CA MET A 34 -8.86 39.54 -5.59
C MET A 34 -8.83 39.33 -4.07
N PRO A 35 -8.04 40.10 -3.31
CA PRO A 35 -8.05 40.04 -1.86
C PRO A 35 -9.40 40.58 -1.35
N VAL A 36 -10.18 39.73 -0.69
CA VAL A 36 -11.37 40.13 0.05
C VAL A 36 -10.91 40.99 1.23
N LEU A 37 -11.05 42.32 1.10
CA LEU A 37 -10.91 43.28 2.18
C LEU A 37 -11.92 42.93 3.29
N ARG A 38 -11.43 42.35 4.39
CA ARG A 38 -12.22 42.18 5.61
C ARG A 38 -12.31 43.52 6.33
N SER A 39 -13.47 44.16 6.22
CA SER A 39 -13.90 45.22 7.12
C SER A 39 -13.98 44.69 8.56
N ILE A 40 -13.36 45.40 9.49
CA ILE A 40 -13.44 45.16 10.93
C ILE A 40 -14.27 46.29 11.54
N CYS A 41 -15.18 45.91 12.45
CA CYS A 41 -16.07 46.75 13.29
C CYS A 41 -17.19 47.50 12.53
N SER A 42 -18.42 47.65 13.01
CA SER A 42 -19.10 47.28 14.25
C SER A 42 -20.59 47.56 14.05
N SER A 43 -21.48 46.67 14.49
CA SER A 43 -22.73 47.09 15.11
C SER A 43 -23.25 45.96 16.00
N SER A 44 -23.08 46.20 17.29
CA SER A 44 -23.76 45.48 18.36
C SER A 44 -25.26 45.80 18.32
N GLN A 45 -26.09 44.77 18.16
CA GLN A 45 -27.43 44.72 18.77
C GLN A 45 -27.59 43.37 19.46
N PRO A 46 -28.07 43.32 20.72
CA PRO A 46 -28.26 42.06 21.41
C PRO A 46 -29.53 41.41 20.90
N ALA A 47 -29.41 40.26 20.25
CA ALA A 47 -30.55 39.41 20.00
C ALA A 47 -30.91 38.71 21.32
N GLU A 48 -31.89 39.28 22.02
CA GLU A 48 -32.67 38.58 23.04
C GLU A 48 -33.23 37.28 22.47
N GLY A 49 -33.11 36.19 23.23
CA GLY A 49 -34.04 35.07 23.13
C GLY A 49 -33.73 33.96 22.12
N ALA A 50 -32.48 33.73 21.72
CA ALA A 50 -32.12 32.43 21.12
C ALA A 50 -31.68 31.48 22.22
N ALA A 51 -32.61 30.65 22.70
CA ALA A 51 -32.32 29.54 23.60
C ALA A 51 -31.11 28.76 23.04
N ARG A 52 -30.00 28.83 23.77
CA ARG A 52 -28.76 28.12 23.46
C ARG A 52 -29.11 26.64 23.41
N GLU A 53 -29.31 26.14 22.19
CA GLU A 53 -29.51 24.73 21.91
C GLU A 53 -28.37 24.00 22.62
N LYS A 54 -28.73 23.22 23.66
CA LYS A 54 -27.75 22.46 24.43
C LYS A 54 -27.03 21.60 23.41
N ARG A 55 -25.75 21.89 23.15
CA ARG A 55 -24.89 21.00 22.38
C ARG A 55 -25.00 19.65 23.08
N VAL A 56 -25.68 18.72 22.43
CA VAL A 56 -25.75 17.33 22.86
C VAL A 56 -24.28 16.92 23.00
N GLY A 57 -23.87 16.60 24.23
CA GLY A 57 -22.52 16.06 24.46
C GLY A 57 -22.32 14.84 23.57
N PRO A 58 -21.06 14.46 23.26
CA PRO A 58 -20.83 13.24 22.49
C PRO A 58 -21.62 12.10 23.13
N GLU A 59 -22.45 11.44 22.32
CA GLU A 59 -23.27 10.30 22.71
C GLU A 59 -22.40 9.31 23.51
N PRO A 60 -22.91 8.70 24.59
CA PRO A 60 -22.12 7.76 25.39
C PRO A 60 -21.52 6.71 24.47
N ARG A 61 -20.17 6.67 24.39
CA ARG A 61 -19.47 5.75 23.51
C ARG A 61 -19.70 4.33 24.01
N THR A 62 -20.54 3.59 23.29
CA THR A 62 -20.72 2.15 23.51
C THR A 62 -19.39 1.44 23.30
N ARG A 63 -19.05 0.48 24.17
CA ARG A 63 -17.82 -0.31 24.03
C ARG A 63 -17.83 -1.06 22.69
N ARG A 64 -16.74 -0.94 21.93
CA ARG A 64 -16.53 -1.62 20.65
C ARG A 64 -15.99 -3.01 20.91
N ARG A 65 -16.64 -4.04 20.37
CA ARG A 65 -16.16 -5.42 20.41
C ARG A 65 -15.42 -5.72 19.12
N LEU A 66 -14.10 -5.84 19.18
CA LEU A 66 -13.24 -6.06 18.01
C LEU A 66 -12.48 -7.38 18.15
N GLY A 67 -12.31 -8.11 17.05
CA GLY A 67 -11.26 -9.13 16.96
C GLY A 67 -9.88 -8.48 16.90
N ILE A 68 -8.82 -9.24 17.14
CA ILE A 68 -7.45 -8.68 17.20
C ILE A 68 -7.06 -7.95 15.91
N ALA A 69 -7.38 -8.50 14.75
CA ALA A 69 -7.07 -7.88 13.46
C ALA A 69 -7.81 -6.54 13.29
N GLY A 70 -9.11 -6.50 13.61
CA GLY A 70 -9.91 -5.27 13.54
C GLY A 70 -9.46 -4.22 14.55
N ALA A 71 -8.99 -4.62 15.74
CA ALA A 71 -8.43 -3.70 16.72
C ALA A 71 -7.12 -3.05 16.22
N LEU A 72 -6.25 -3.84 15.57
CA LEU A 72 -5.00 -3.34 14.99
C LEU A 72 -5.25 -2.45 13.78
N GLU A 73 -6.15 -2.83 12.88
CA GLU A 73 -6.58 -2.02 11.74
C GLU A 73 -7.16 -0.67 12.19
N TRP A 74 -8.00 -0.68 13.23
CA TRP A 74 -8.52 0.55 13.82
C TRP A 74 -7.39 1.40 14.44
N ALA A 75 -6.54 0.82 15.28
CA ALA A 75 -5.48 1.56 15.97
C ALA A 75 -4.46 2.15 14.99
N PHE A 76 -3.92 1.36 14.06
CA PHE A 76 -2.84 1.79 13.16
C PHE A 76 -3.32 2.41 11.85
N GLY A 77 -4.47 1.98 11.33
CA GLY A 77 -5.04 2.47 10.08
C GLY A 77 -5.88 3.73 10.29
N VAL A 78 -6.87 3.66 11.19
CA VAL A 78 -7.85 4.74 11.43
C VAL A 78 -7.29 5.80 12.39
N GLU A 79 -6.93 5.42 13.61
CA GLU A 79 -6.40 6.34 14.64
C GLU A 79 -4.93 6.72 14.40
N ARG A 80 -4.28 6.03 13.45
CA ARG A 80 -2.90 6.28 13.02
C ARG A 80 -1.91 6.20 14.19
N ALA A 81 -2.14 5.36 15.19
CA ALA A 81 -1.23 5.11 16.30
C ALA A 81 0.19 4.76 15.78
N GLN A 82 1.20 5.07 16.57
CA GLN A 82 2.61 4.90 16.20
C GLN A 82 3.31 4.06 17.27
N LEU A 83 4.19 3.17 16.83
CA LEU A 83 5.14 2.48 17.71
C LEU A 83 6.24 3.48 18.08
N ARG A 84 6.71 3.47 19.33
CA ARG A 84 7.68 4.44 19.88
C ARG A 84 8.91 3.72 20.40
N PHE A 85 9.79 3.29 19.51
CA PHE A 85 11.04 2.63 19.93
C PHE A 85 12.06 3.66 20.45
N ASP A 86 12.66 3.40 21.62
CA ASP A 86 13.58 4.34 22.30
C ASP A 86 14.86 4.64 21.50
N GLU A 87 15.24 3.79 20.53
CA GLU A 87 16.39 3.97 19.63
C GLU A 87 16.23 5.14 18.64
N ASP A 88 15.02 5.68 18.43
CA ASP A 88 14.82 6.85 17.56
C ASP A 88 15.30 8.18 18.21
N SER A 89 15.86 8.11 19.43
CA SER A 89 16.55 9.21 20.11
C SER A 89 18.00 9.40 19.64
N ASP A 90 18.61 8.42 18.96
CA ASP A 90 19.98 8.48 18.44
C ASP A 90 20.06 9.06 17.02
N GLY A 91 19.67 10.33 16.89
CA GLY A 91 20.42 11.36 16.17
C GLY A 91 20.67 11.32 14.65
N PHE A 92 20.56 10.23 13.89
CA PHE A 92 21.14 10.20 12.51
C PHE A 92 20.33 9.49 11.42
N GLY A 93 19.00 9.52 11.50
CA GLY A 93 18.11 9.10 10.41
C GLY A 93 17.54 10.28 9.62
N GLY A 94 18.35 11.05 8.90
CA GLY A 94 17.94 11.92 7.78
C GLY A 94 16.66 12.76 7.95
N ARG A 95 16.35 13.25 9.16
CA ARG A 95 15.24 14.17 9.37
C ARG A 95 15.66 15.51 8.78
N ILE A 96 15.05 15.88 7.66
CA ILE A 96 15.18 17.24 7.13
C ILE A 96 14.73 18.17 8.26
N GLY A 97 15.64 19.04 8.72
CA GLY A 97 15.35 20.01 9.77
C GLY A 97 14.08 20.77 9.43
N ILE A 98 13.23 21.01 10.43
CA ILE A 98 11.97 21.75 10.26
C ILE A 98 12.24 23.10 9.57
N GLU A 99 13.42 23.67 9.80
CA GLU A 99 13.96 24.88 9.17
C GLU A 99 14.05 24.76 7.65
N TYR A 100 14.63 23.67 7.13
CA TYR A 100 14.73 23.44 5.69
C TYR A 100 13.34 23.24 5.06
N VAL A 101 12.46 22.51 5.75
CA VAL A 101 11.08 22.33 5.31
C VAL A 101 10.34 23.67 5.25
N LEU A 102 10.47 24.51 6.29
CA LEU A 102 9.91 25.86 6.33
C LEU A 102 10.51 26.78 5.25
N MET A 103 11.80 26.66 4.96
CA MET A 103 12.49 27.45 3.93
C MET A 103 12.01 27.08 2.51
N GLN A 104 11.81 25.79 2.21
CA GLN A 104 11.21 25.37 0.94
C GLN A 104 9.73 25.76 0.84
N ARG A 105 8.99 25.72 1.95
CA ARG A 105 7.59 26.19 2.01
C ARG A 105 7.49 27.69 1.73
N GLY A 106 8.39 28.50 2.30
CA GLY A 106 8.47 29.93 2.03
C GLY A 106 8.73 30.23 0.55
N ARG A 107 9.59 29.45 -0.12
CA ARG A 107 9.80 29.55 -1.58
C ARG A 107 8.55 29.26 -2.39
N LEU A 108 7.71 28.31 -1.94
CA LEU A 108 6.48 27.93 -2.64
C LEU A 108 5.29 28.87 -2.35
N ARG A 109 5.44 29.87 -1.46
CA ARG A 109 4.38 30.83 -1.04
C ARG A 109 3.04 30.16 -0.67
N ALA A 110 3.09 28.90 -0.25
CA ALA A 110 1.91 28.11 0.09
C ALA A 110 1.61 28.24 1.59
N LYS A 111 0.41 28.74 1.93
CA LYS A 111 -0.10 28.69 3.31
C LYS A 111 -0.75 27.34 3.53
N ILE A 112 -0.26 26.58 4.52
CA ILE A 112 -0.88 25.30 4.90
C ILE A 112 -2.15 25.63 5.67
N ASP A 113 -3.30 25.15 5.17
CA ASP A 113 -4.51 25.12 5.97
C ASP A 113 -4.30 24.09 7.10
N GLY A 114 -4.35 24.59 8.34
CA GLY A 114 -4.29 23.85 9.61
C GLY A 114 -3.81 22.40 9.57
N GLY A 115 -2.49 22.19 9.55
CA GLY A 115 -1.88 20.90 9.84
C GLY A 115 -1.90 20.60 11.34
N GLY A 116 -2.98 19.99 11.81
CA GLY A 116 -3.08 19.39 13.14
C GLY A 116 -3.55 17.95 13.01
N ARG A 117 -3.00 17.05 13.82
CA ARG A 117 -3.57 15.69 13.98
C ARG A 117 -4.55 15.74 15.15
N SER A 118 -5.74 15.17 14.97
CA SER A 118 -6.64 14.92 16.08
C SER A 118 -5.92 14.11 17.17
N PRO A 119 -6.20 14.35 18.46
CA PRO A 119 -5.65 13.53 19.53
C PRO A 119 -6.02 12.05 19.29
N ILE A 120 -5.02 11.19 19.45
CA ILE A 120 -5.17 9.74 19.28
C ILE A 120 -6.04 9.20 20.42
N ASP A 121 -6.92 8.24 20.12
CA ASP A 121 -7.70 7.55 21.15
C ASP A 121 -6.76 6.84 22.16
N VAL A 122 -7.07 6.93 23.45
CA VAL A 122 -6.24 6.34 24.53
C VAL A 122 -6.09 4.83 24.34
N ASP A 123 -7.16 4.15 23.93
CA ASP A 123 -7.11 2.70 23.70
C ASP A 123 -6.22 2.36 22.49
N ALA A 124 -6.17 3.22 21.48
CA ALA A 124 -5.32 3.01 20.31
C ALA A 124 -3.83 3.18 20.64
N ASP A 125 -3.49 4.11 21.53
CA ASP A 125 -2.12 4.28 22.03
C ASP A 125 -1.70 3.06 22.87
N LEU A 126 -2.58 2.59 23.77
CA LEU A 126 -2.35 1.36 24.55
C LEU A 126 -2.19 0.11 23.67
N ILE A 127 -2.94 0.01 22.58
CA ILE A 127 -2.76 -1.07 21.60
C ILE A 127 -1.38 -1.00 20.95
N ALA A 128 -0.89 0.19 20.61
CA ALA A 128 0.44 0.36 20.04
C ALA A 128 1.54 -0.02 21.05
N ASP A 129 1.40 0.39 22.31
CA ASP A 129 2.32 0.02 23.39
C ASP A 129 2.35 -1.49 23.62
N ALA A 130 1.18 -2.15 23.63
CA ALA A 130 1.10 -3.60 23.76
C ALA A 130 1.79 -4.33 22.60
N VAL A 131 1.62 -3.86 21.37
CA VAL A 131 2.30 -4.41 20.19
C VAL A 131 3.81 -4.23 20.30
N GLN A 132 4.26 -3.05 20.71
CA GLN A 132 5.67 -2.75 20.90
C GLN A 132 6.33 -3.61 21.97
N TRP A 133 5.63 -3.84 23.09
CA TRP A 133 6.15 -4.64 24.20
C TRP A 133 6.13 -6.14 23.90
N ALA A 134 5.08 -6.62 23.25
CA ALA A 134 4.85 -8.05 23.08
C ALA A 134 5.69 -8.68 21.95
N LEU A 135 6.17 -7.88 20.99
CA LEU A 135 6.82 -8.37 19.78
C LEU A 135 8.23 -7.77 19.58
N PRO A 136 9.14 -8.51 18.92
CA PRO A 136 10.39 -7.90 18.45
C PRO A 136 10.09 -6.80 17.41
N ARG A 137 10.96 -5.79 17.33
CA ARG A 137 10.78 -4.59 16.49
C ARG A 137 10.36 -4.90 15.05
N SER A 138 11.00 -5.87 14.40
CA SER A 138 10.68 -6.26 13.02
C SER A 138 9.25 -6.80 12.86
N ALA A 139 8.78 -7.59 13.83
CA ALA A 139 7.43 -8.15 13.85
C ALA A 139 6.39 -7.06 14.16
N ALA A 140 6.68 -6.18 15.13
CA ALA A 140 5.82 -5.05 15.47
C ALA A 140 5.59 -4.10 14.27
N LEU A 141 6.67 -3.72 13.57
CA LEU A 141 6.59 -2.91 12.36
C LEU A 141 5.81 -3.62 11.24
N ARG A 142 6.06 -4.91 11.03
CA ARG A 142 5.32 -5.73 10.07
C ARG A 142 3.83 -5.74 10.37
N VAL A 143 3.43 -5.91 11.63
CA VAL A 143 2.04 -5.88 12.07
C VAL A 143 1.41 -4.50 11.83
N GLN A 144 2.13 -3.42 12.14
CA GLN A 144 1.67 -2.06 11.91
C GLN A 144 1.44 -1.77 10.41
N ASP A 145 2.37 -2.17 9.55
CA ASP A 145 2.27 -1.97 8.11
C ASP A 145 1.13 -2.80 7.48
N MET A 146 0.94 -4.04 7.94
CA MET A 146 -0.19 -4.88 7.53
C MET A 146 -1.52 -4.27 7.94
N ALA A 147 -1.66 -3.83 9.19
CA ALA A 147 -2.86 -3.18 9.70
C ALA A 147 -3.20 -1.88 8.91
N ARG A 148 -2.18 -1.11 8.52
CA ARG A 148 -2.36 0.11 7.71
C ARG A 148 -2.76 -0.15 6.27
N SER A 149 -2.19 -1.19 5.67
CA SER A 149 -2.49 -1.54 4.30
C SER A 149 -3.86 -2.19 4.14
N MET A 150 -4.55 -2.53 5.25
CA MET A 150 -5.80 -3.31 5.28
C MET A 150 -5.70 -4.54 4.37
N SER A 151 -4.49 -5.07 4.25
CA SER A 151 -4.15 -6.13 3.34
C SER A 151 -3.67 -7.29 4.18
N MET A 152 -4.36 -8.40 4.04
CA MET A 152 -3.89 -9.70 4.46
C MET A 152 -3.07 -10.24 3.28
N PRO A 153 -1.73 -10.14 3.29
CA PRO A 153 -0.93 -10.43 2.09
C PRO A 153 -1.03 -11.89 1.61
N TRP A 154 -1.63 -12.76 2.42
CA TRP A 154 -1.78 -14.19 2.14
C TRP A 154 -3.24 -14.67 2.12
N SER A 155 -4.21 -13.76 1.97
CA SER A 155 -5.64 -14.12 1.85
C SER A 155 -5.97 -14.85 0.56
N SER A 156 -5.18 -14.69 -0.51
CA SER A 156 -5.39 -15.37 -1.77
C SER A 156 -4.66 -16.73 -1.80
N PRO A 157 -5.32 -17.83 -2.19
CA PRO A 157 -4.68 -19.13 -2.30
C PRO A 157 -3.60 -19.10 -3.38
N VAL A 158 -2.34 -19.16 -2.93
CA VAL A 158 -1.19 -19.24 -3.82
C VAL A 158 -0.96 -20.70 -4.18
N VAL A 159 -1.37 -21.10 -5.38
CA VAL A 159 -1.18 -22.46 -5.91
C VAL A 159 0.10 -22.49 -6.76
N PRO A 160 0.94 -23.54 -6.68
CA PRO A 160 2.04 -23.72 -7.61
C PRO A 160 1.51 -23.74 -9.05
N LYS A 161 2.09 -22.90 -9.90
CA LYS A 161 1.65 -22.74 -11.29
C LYS A 161 2.82 -22.99 -12.23
N VAL A 162 2.62 -23.94 -13.14
CA VAL A 162 3.52 -24.18 -14.27
C VAL A 162 2.96 -23.43 -15.47
N GLU A 163 3.82 -22.70 -16.17
CA GLU A 163 3.44 -21.99 -17.39
C GLU A 163 4.52 -22.13 -18.46
N PRO A 164 4.20 -21.89 -19.74
CA PRO A 164 5.21 -21.81 -20.79
C PRO A 164 6.29 -20.80 -20.42
N ALA A 165 7.55 -21.16 -20.62
CA ALA A 165 8.69 -20.29 -20.34
C ALA A 165 8.69 -19.01 -21.18
N ASP A 166 8.03 -19.05 -22.34
CA ASP A 166 7.88 -17.89 -23.21
C ASP A 166 6.56 -18.02 -24.00
N TRP A 167 6.00 -16.89 -24.40
CA TRP A 167 4.72 -16.79 -25.11
C TRP A 167 4.91 -16.14 -26.47
N VAL A 168 4.08 -16.55 -27.44
CA VAL A 168 4.04 -15.97 -28.79
C VAL A 168 2.60 -15.69 -29.15
N CYS A 169 2.33 -14.49 -29.67
CA CYS A 169 1.02 -14.10 -30.18
C CYS A 169 0.94 -14.35 -31.70
N GLY A 170 -0.10 -15.04 -32.15
CA GLY A 170 -0.40 -15.24 -33.58
C GLY A 170 -1.86 -14.94 -33.89
N ARG A 171 -2.31 -15.28 -35.11
CA ARG A 171 -3.71 -15.06 -35.54
C ARG A 171 -4.75 -15.75 -34.65
N GLY A 172 -4.38 -16.84 -33.96
CA GLY A 172 -5.24 -17.58 -33.03
C GLY A 172 -5.04 -17.21 -31.55
N GLY A 173 -4.39 -16.08 -31.25
CA GLY A 173 -4.13 -15.63 -29.88
C GLY A 173 -2.77 -16.04 -29.32
N TRP A 174 -2.66 -16.01 -28.00
CA TRP A 174 -1.43 -16.32 -27.25
C TRP A 174 -1.24 -17.83 -27.11
N ARG A 175 -0.03 -18.31 -27.39
CA ARG A 175 0.39 -19.69 -27.15
C ARG A 175 1.80 -19.76 -26.59
N GLY A 176 2.13 -20.84 -25.89
CA GLY A 176 3.49 -21.10 -25.46
C GLY A 176 4.44 -21.24 -26.66
N ARG A 177 5.64 -20.65 -26.55
CA ARG A 177 6.68 -20.73 -27.58
C ARG A 177 7.17 -22.17 -27.67
N THR A 178 7.12 -22.73 -28.88
CA THR A 178 7.62 -24.07 -29.16
C THR A 178 9.09 -24.03 -29.60
N ALA A 179 9.89 -24.98 -29.13
CA ALA A 179 11.29 -25.18 -29.47
C ALA A 179 11.51 -26.57 -30.10
N ASP A 180 12.62 -26.73 -30.84
CA ASP A 180 13.05 -28.02 -31.38
C ASP A 180 13.73 -28.86 -30.29
N ALA A 181 13.24 -30.09 -30.09
CA ALA A 181 13.76 -31.05 -29.14
C ALA A 181 15.26 -31.34 -29.29
N ARG A 182 15.82 -31.23 -30.50
CA ARG A 182 17.26 -31.40 -30.73
C ARG A 182 18.14 -30.46 -29.91
N ARG A 183 17.61 -29.29 -29.51
CA ARG A 183 18.33 -28.31 -28.69
C ARG A 183 18.63 -28.81 -27.27
N LEU A 184 17.94 -29.86 -26.82
CA LEU A 184 18.17 -30.49 -25.51
C LEU A 184 19.35 -31.49 -25.53
N GLY A 185 20.03 -31.66 -26.67
CA GLY A 185 21.19 -32.56 -26.77
C GLY A 185 20.81 -34.01 -26.49
N SER A 186 21.47 -34.62 -25.50
CA SER A 186 21.24 -36.02 -25.10
C SER A 186 19.87 -36.27 -24.46
N GLU A 187 19.23 -35.24 -23.90
CA GLU A 187 17.88 -35.32 -23.33
C GLU A 187 16.78 -35.03 -24.37
N GLY A 188 17.18 -34.70 -25.59
CA GLY A 188 16.29 -34.39 -26.69
C GLY A 188 15.76 -35.62 -27.42
N TRP A 189 14.61 -35.45 -28.07
CA TRP A 189 14.02 -36.47 -28.93
C TRP A 189 14.57 -36.41 -30.35
N MET A 190 14.82 -37.59 -30.92
CA MET A 190 15.15 -37.72 -32.34
C MET A 190 13.97 -37.27 -33.21
N PRO A 191 14.21 -36.71 -34.42
CA PRO A 191 13.15 -36.39 -35.36
C PRO A 191 12.29 -37.61 -35.67
N ALA A 192 10.98 -37.40 -35.74
CA ALA A 192 10.06 -38.44 -36.15
C ALA A 192 10.13 -38.64 -37.66
N GLU A 193 10.23 -39.89 -38.11
CA GLU A 193 10.10 -40.23 -39.51
C GLU A 193 8.62 -40.26 -39.90
N ARG A 194 8.28 -39.52 -40.95
CA ARG A 194 6.93 -39.38 -41.49
C ARG A 194 6.97 -39.53 -43.01
N VAL A 195 6.04 -40.28 -43.57
CA VAL A 195 5.81 -40.29 -45.02
C VAL A 195 4.88 -39.13 -45.36
N ASN A 196 5.29 -38.28 -46.30
CA ASN A 196 4.45 -37.19 -46.76
C ASN A 196 3.35 -37.71 -47.70
N ARG A 197 2.37 -36.87 -48.05
CA ARG A 197 1.26 -37.22 -48.97
C ARG A 197 1.73 -37.74 -50.34
N LEU A 198 2.98 -37.46 -50.71
CA LEU A 198 3.64 -37.90 -51.95
C LEU A 198 4.50 -39.16 -51.80
N GLY A 199 4.41 -39.90 -50.68
CA GLY A 199 5.16 -41.15 -50.47
C GLY A 199 6.64 -40.98 -50.10
N ARG A 200 7.14 -39.74 -49.97
CA ARG A 200 8.54 -39.47 -49.56
C ARG A 200 8.69 -39.52 -48.03
N HIS A 201 9.74 -40.21 -47.55
CA HIS A 201 10.16 -40.18 -46.14
C HIS A 201 10.77 -38.82 -45.79
N ILE A 202 10.24 -38.19 -44.75
CA ILE A 202 10.69 -36.91 -44.20
C ILE A 202 10.99 -37.09 -42.71
N ARG A 203 12.08 -36.49 -42.24
CA ARG A 203 12.40 -36.38 -40.82
C ARG A 203 11.94 -35.03 -40.30
N GLU A 204 10.90 -35.02 -39.48
CA GLU A 204 10.33 -33.81 -38.90
C GLU A 204 10.82 -33.61 -37.47
N ALA A 205 11.26 -32.39 -37.14
CA ALA A 205 11.72 -32.06 -35.80
C ALA A 205 10.59 -32.25 -34.78
N VAL A 206 10.87 -33.00 -33.70
CA VAL A 206 9.95 -33.10 -32.57
C VAL A 206 9.97 -31.76 -31.84
N LYS A 207 8.79 -31.17 -31.65
CA LYS A 207 8.63 -29.85 -31.05
C LYS A 207 8.13 -29.99 -29.62
N TYR A 208 8.63 -29.16 -28.71
CA TYR A 208 8.18 -29.11 -27.32
C TYR A 208 8.03 -27.66 -26.85
N THR A 209 7.21 -27.42 -25.83
CA THR A 209 7.07 -26.10 -25.20
C THR A 209 7.85 -26.12 -23.89
N PRO A 210 8.95 -25.37 -23.75
CA PRO A 210 9.64 -25.24 -22.48
C PRO A 210 8.69 -24.66 -21.44
N ILE A 211 8.71 -25.20 -20.23
CA ILE A 211 7.88 -24.75 -19.11
C ILE A 211 8.74 -24.19 -17.99
N THR A 212 8.20 -23.26 -17.23
CA THR A 212 8.80 -22.72 -16.01
C THR A 212 7.77 -22.71 -14.88
N TRP A 213 8.26 -22.72 -13.64
CA TRP A 213 7.42 -22.50 -12.47
C TRP A 213 7.20 -21.01 -12.27
N ALA A 214 6.01 -20.52 -12.58
CA ALA A 214 5.60 -19.14 -12.29
C ALA A 214 5.58 -18.89 -10.77
N VAL A 215 5.09 -19.90 -10.05
CA VAL A 215 5.13 -19.96 -8.59
C VAL A 215 5.67 -21.32 -8.19
N THR A 216 6.80 -21.32 -7.50
CA THR A 216 7.44 -22.55 -7.03
C THR A 216 6.76 -23.08 -5.76
N PRO A 217 6.73 -24.40 -5.54
CA PRO A 217 6.25 -24.97 -4.28
C PRO A 217 6.97 -24.41 -3.04
N GLN A 218 8.26 -24.07 -3.18
CA GLN A 218 9.06 -23.46 -2.11
C GLN A 218 8.57 -22.05 -1.74
N GLN A 219 8.21 -21.23 -2.73
CA GLN A 219 7.61 -19.92 -2.49
C GLN A 219 6.25 -20.03 -1.79
N VAL A 220 5.42 -21.01 -2.17
CA VAL A 220 4.15 -21.29 -1.49
C VAL A 220 4.40 -21.67 -0.03
N ALA A 221 5.33 -22.60 0.22
CA ALA A 221 5.68 -23.04 1.57
C ALA A 221 6.25 -21.90 2.43
N ARG A 222 7.04 -20.99 1.83
CA ARG A 222 7.53 -19.80 2.53
C ARG A 222 6.39 -18.86 2.92
N ARG A 223 5.49 -18.51 1.98
CA ARG A 223 4.33 -17.66 2.27
C ARG A 223 3.45 -18.22 3.38
N ARG A 224 3.24 -19.55 3.40
CA ARG A 224 2.48 -20.22 4.47
C ARG A 224 3.15 -20.08 5.83
N ARG A 225 4.48 -20.21 5.90
CA ARG A 225 5.25 -19.99 7.14
C ARG A 225 5.17 -18.54 7.58
N ASP A 226 5.37 -17.59 6.67
CA ASP A 226 5.28 -16.16 6.97
C ASP A 226 3.88 -15.80 7.54
N HIS A 227 2.81 -16.42 7.01
CA HIS A 227 1.45 -16.27 7.54
C HIS A 227 1.31 -16.83 8.96
N LEU A 228 1.86 -18.02 9.22
CA LEU A 228 1.79 -18.64 10.55
C LEU A 228 2.61 -17.85 11.58
N ASP A 229 3.77 -17.30 11.19
CA ASP A 229 4.57 -16.44 12.05
C ASP A 229 3.79 -15.19 12.44
N TRP A 230 3.17 -14.52 11.45
CA TRP A 230 2.28 -13.37 11.70
C TRP A 230 1.06 -13.74 12.55
N TRP A 231 0.45 -14.90 12.31
CA TRP A 231 -0.68 -15.38 13.12
C TRP A 231 -0.25 -15.62 14.58
N GLY A 232 0.95 -16.15 14.79
CA GLY A 232 1.58 -16.28 16.10
C GLY A 232 1.82 -14.93 16.77
N ASP A 233 2.31 -13.92 16.02
CA ASP A 233 2.47 -12.56 16.51
C ASP A 233 1.12 -11.98 17.00
N LEU A 234 0.05 -12.15 16.23
CA LEU A 234 -1.29 -11.71 16.63
C LEU A 234 -1.77 -12.40 17.91
N LEU A 235 -1.50 -13.69 18.07
CA LEU A 235 -1.84 -14.42 19.29
C LEU A 235 -1.09 -13.87 20.51
N THR A 236 0.19 -13.57 20.34
CA THR A 236 1.04 -12.95 21.38
C THR A 236 0.52 -11.58 21.78
N VAL A 237 0.24 -10.70 20.80
CA VAL A 237 -0.33 -9.37 21.05
C VAL A 237 -1.70 -9.47 21.72
N ARG A 238 -2.57 -10.37 21.27
CA ARG A 238 -3.89 -10.58 21.88
C ARG A 238 -3.76 -10.99 23.35
N THR A 239 -2.79 -11.86 23.66
CA THR A 239 -2.53 -12.29 25.04
C THR A 239 -2.04 -11.13 25.89
N ALA A 240 -1.16 -10.29 25.36
CA ALA A 240 -0.71 -9.07 26.04
C ALA A 240 -1.89 -8.11 26.29
N LEU A 241 -2.73 -7.85 25.27
CA LEU A 241 -3.88 -6.97 25.38
C LEU A 241 -4.94 -7.45 26.37
N ARG A 242 -5.08 -8.75 26.60
CA ARG A 242 -5.98 -9.27 27.64
C ARG A 242 -5.55 -8.91 29.07
N SER A 243 -4.28 -8.58 29.27
CA SER A 243 -3.79 -8.09 30.56
C SER A 243 -3.96 -6.58 30.75
N VAL A 244 -4.34 -5.87 29.69
CA VAL A 244 -4.51 -4.42 29.67
C VAL A 244 -6.00 -4.08 29.75
N GLU A 245 -6.37 -3.17 30.63
CA GLU A 245 -7.75 -2.68 30.71
C GLU A 245 -7.96 -1.55 29.69
N LEU A 246 -8.64 -1.86 28.59
CA LEU A 246 -9.05 -0.90 27.57
C LEU A 246 -10.39 -0.27 27.96
N ARG A 247 -10.51 1.05 27.77
CA ARG A 247 -11.64 1.83 28.29
C ARG A 247 -12.91 1.66 27.44
N TRP A 248 -12.74 1.71 26.12
CA TRP A 248 -13.81 1.75 25.12
C TRP A 248 -13.78 0.56 24.16
N THR A 249 -12.74 -0.27 24.21
CA THR A 249 -12.54 -1.39 23.30
C THR A 249 -12.46 -2.70 24.06
N GLU A 250 -13.20 -3.70 23.62
CA GLU A 250 -13.18 -5.06 24.15
C GLU A 250 -12.60 -5.98 23.09
N ILE A 251 -11.49 -6.64 23.40
CA ILE A 251 -10.83 -7.58 22.50
C ILE A 251 -11.51 -8.94 22.62
N THR A 252 -12.12 -9.39 21.53
CA THR A 252 -12.80 -10.68 21.43
C THR A 252 -11.84 -11.79 21.05
N ASP A 253 -12.33 -13.04 21.12
CA ASP A 253 -11.55 -14.23 20.76
C ASP A 253 -11.45 -14.46 19.25
N ALA A 254 -12.11 -13.60 18.45
CA ALA A 254 -12.08 -13.67 17.00
C ALA A 254 -10.65 -13.50 16.47
N MET A 255 -10.18 -14.54 15.78
CA MET A 255 -8.89 -14.60 15.10
C MET A 255 -9.12 -14.69 13.59
N PRO A 256 -8.18 -14.16 12.78
CA PRO A 256 -8.11 -14.50 11.37
C PRO A 256 -7.97 -16.02 11.15
N PRO A 257 -8.40 -16.54 9.99
CA PRO A 257 -8.25 -17.96 9.67
C PRO A 257 -6.76 -18.35 9.73
N MET A 258 -6.48 -19.44 10.46
CA MET A 258 -5.11 -19.93 10.64
C MET A 258 -4.53 -20.47 9.32
N GLN A 259 -5.37 -21.05 8.47
CA GLN A 259 -4.96 -21.64 7.19
C GLN A 259 -5.92 -21.19 6.06
N PRO A 260 -5.86 -19.92 5.63
CA PRO A 260 -6.78 -19.38 4.62
C PRO A 260 -6.71 -20.09 3.26
N TRP A 261 -5.64 -20.84 3.00
CA TRP A 261 -5.46 -21.62 1.77
C TRP A 261 -6.13 -22.99 1.77
N GLN A 262 -6.81 -23.39 2.86
CA GLN A 262 -7.54 -24.66 2.92
C GLN A 262 -9.00 -24.52 2.47
N ASP A 263 -9.60 -23.34 2.60
CA ASP A 263 -10.95 -23.08 2.12
C ASP A 263 -10.89 -22.70 0.64
N PRO A 264 -11.37 -23.55 -0.29
CA PRO A 264 -11.64 -23.10 -1.63
C PRO A 264 -12.85 -22.14 -1.55
N ALA A 265 -12.58 -20.84 -1.73
CA ALA A 265 -13.64 -19.85 -1.93
C ALA A 265 -14.52 -20.20 -3.15
#